data_AF-A0A165X0I6-F1
#
_entry.id   AF-A0A165X0I6-F1
#
_cell.length_a   1.000
_cell.length_b   1.000
_cell.length_c   1.000
_cell.angle_alpha   90.00
_cell.angle_beta   90.00
_cell.angle_gamma   90.00
#
_symmetry.space_group_name_H-M   'P 1'
#
loop_
_entity.id
_entity.type
_entity.pdbx_description
1 polymer ?
#
loop_
_entity_poly.entity_id
_entity_poly.type
_entity_poly.pdbx_seq_one_letter_code
_entity_poly.pdbx_strand_id
1 'polypeptide(L)'
;MNTFEEQIYNCMKPVEELLAKTTNPLHIAILENFRRHVHLEGAGMFNEIVSSDMMVDHPVYRVTWGSEPAVIEGKEGVLNFYHIASKSVLWHSDDLLAVADWGIADELTFHQLIKGQGLLDLGFEVDDPDKIYHYSSRQVFLWPYDEKGRLKGEHLYEDKSTVKIVEVDPADVITPERVAEIHRECLAKLEAEKPPKYWTLEVIKQQLEGK
;
A
#
# COMPACT_ATOMS: atom_id res chain seq x y z
N MET A 1 6.51 18.17 -11.75
CA MET A 1 6.27 17.01 -10.89
C MET A 1 7.61 16.32 -10.73
N ASN A 2 8.11 16.15 -9.50
CA ASN A 2 9.36 15.43 -9.29
C ASN A 2 9.14 13.93 -9.47
N THR A 3 10.23 13.16 -9.50
CA THR A 3 10.18 11.72 -9.77
C THR A 3 9.40 10.94 -8.70
N PHE A 4 9.44 11.36 -7.43
CA PHE A 4 8.70 10.68 -6.35
C PHE A 4 7.19 10.84 -6.51
N GLU A 5 6.71 12.06 -6.77
CA GLU A 5 5.29 12.29 -7.05
C GLU A 5 4.82 11.48 -8.26
N GLU A 6 5.63 11.44 -9.34
CA GLU A 6 5.31 10.63 -10.52
C GLU A 6 5.14 9.15 -10.20
N GLN A 7 6.02 8.58 -9.37
CA GLN A 7 5.91 7.20 -8.92
C GLN A 7 4.62 6.98 -8.11
N ILE A 8 4.28 7.90 -7.20
CA ILE A 8 3.06 7.81 -6.39
C ILE A 8 1.80 7.87 -7.26
N TYR A 9 1.74 8.77 -8.24
CA TYR A 9 0.60 8.82 -9.17
C TYR A 9 0.43 7.52 -9.97
N ASN A 10 1.52 6.78 -10.19
CA ASN A 10 1.55 5.60 -11.05
C ASN A 10 1.58 4.27 -10.27
N CYS A 11 1.61 4.29 -8.93
CA CYS A 11 1.80 3.08 -8.10
C CYS A 11 0.75 1.98 -8.39
N MET A 12 -0.46 2.35 -8.80
CA MET A 12 -1.52 1.36 -9.08
C MET A 12 -1.61 0.90 -10.54
N LYS A 13 -0.74 1.37 -11.44
CA LYS A 13 -0.75 0.93 -12.86
C LYS A 13 -0.62 -0.59 -13.01
N PRO A 14 0.26 -1.30 -12.28
CA PRO A 14 0.36 -2.75 -12.38
C PRO A 14 -0.95 -3.48 -12.01
N VAL A 15 -1.72 -2.95 -11.04
CA VAL A 15 -3.05 -3.50 -10.70
C VAL A 15 -4.08 -3.20 -11.78
N GLU A 16 -4.06 -2.03 -12.40
CA GLU A 16 -4.92 -1.71 -13.55
C GLU A 16 -4.70 -2.70 -14.70
N GLU A 17 -3.43 -2.99 -15.02
CA GLU A 17 -3.05 -3.95 -16.06
C GLU A 17 -3.48 -5.38 -15.70
N LEU A 18 -3.38 -5.77 -14.42
CA LEU A 18 -3.84 -7.08 -13.95
C LEU A 18 -5.37 -7.18 -13.97
N LEU A 19 -6.08 -6.14 -13.55
CA LEU A 19 -7.55 -6.07 -13.60
C LEU A 19 -8.07 -6.23 -15.03
N ALA A 20 -7.42 -5.59 -16.02
CA ALA A 20 -7.85 -5.62 -17.42
C ALA A 20 -7.91 -7.03 -18.04
N LYS A 21 -7.14 -7.99 -17.51
CA LYS A 21 -7.09 -9.39 -17.97
C LYS A 21 -7.72 -10.39 -17.00
N THR A 22 -8.23 -9.94 -15.86
CA THR A 22 -8.82 -10.81 -14.83
C THR A 22 -10.31 -10.98 -15.09
N THR A 23 -10.79 -12.23 -15.12
CA THR A 23 -12.20 -12.56 -15.35
C THR A 23 -12.90 -13.19 -14.14
N ASN A 24 -12.15 -13.74 -13.19
CA ASN A 24 -12.72 -14.33 -11.99
C ASN A 24 -13.32 -13.22 -11.09
N PRO A 25 -14.62 -13.26 -10.77
CA PRO A 25 -15.28 -12.23 -9.97
C PRO A 25 -14.63 -11.98 -8.60
N LEU A 26 -14.17 -13.05 -7.93
CA LEU A 26 -13.49 -12.92 -6.63
C LEU A 26 -12.14 -12.21 -6.79
N HIS A 27 -11.38 -12.56 -7.82
CA HIS A 27 -10.08 -11.93 -8.07
C HIS A 27 -10.23 -10.45 -8.42
N ILE A 28 -11.24 -10.09 -9.20
CA ILE A 28 -11.56 -8.68 -9.49
C ILE A 28 -11.91 -7.94 -8.19
N ALA A 29 -12.74 -8.53 -7.32
CA ALA A 29 -13.09 -7.91 -6.03
C ALA A 29 -11.85 -7.72 -5.14
N ILE A 30 -10.96 -8.71 -5.05
CA ILE A 30 -9.69 -8.62 -4.31
C ILE A 30 -8.82 -7.48 -4.87
N LEU A 31 -8.63 -7.42 -6.18
CA LEU A 31 -7.80 -6.39 -6.82
C LEU A 31 -8.35 -4.98 -6.66
N GLU A 32 -9.67 -4.80 -6.79
CA GLU A 32 -10.32 -3.50 -6.57
C GLU A 32 -10.28 -3.08 -5.09
N ASN A 33 -10.45 -4.03 -4.16
CA ASN A 33 -10.27 -3.78 -2.73
C ASN A 33 -8.82 -3.36 -2.44
N PHE A 34 -7.83 -4.10 -2.93
CA PHE A 34 -6.40 -3.77 -2.78
C PHE A 34 -6.08 -2.38 -3.34
N ARG A 35 -6.49 -2.08 -4.58
CA ARG A 35 -6.29 -0.76 -5.21
C ARG A 35 -6.91 0.37 -4.40
N ARG A 36 -8.15 0.17 -3.95
CA ARG A 36 -8.84 1.15 -3.09
C ARG A 36 -8.12 1.32 -1.76
N HIS A 37 -7.70 0.22 -1.14
CA HIS A 37 -7.00 0.19 0.14
C HIS A 37 -5.72 1.02 0.09
N VAL A 38 -4.84 0.79 -0.89
CA VAL A 38 -3.59 1.56 -1.07
C VAL A 38 -3.87 3.06 -1.15
N HIS A 39 -4.91 3.47 -1.88
CA HIS A 39 -5.27 4.88 -1.95
C HIS A 39 -5.84 5.43 -0.64
N LEU A 40 -6.68 4.68 0.07
CA LEU A 40 -7.18 5.12 1.37
C LEU A 40 -6.07 5.24 2.41
N GLU A 41 -5.12 4.30 2.41
CA GLU A 41 -3.99 4.30 3.31
C GLU A 41 -3.10 5.52 3.08
N GLY A 42 -2.67 5.72 1.83
CA GLY A 42 -1.89 6.90 1.47
C GLY A 42 -2.65 8.20 1.74
N ALA A 43 -3.97 8.23 1.57
CA ALA A 43 -4.82 9.39 1.82
C ALA A 43 -5.09 9.70 3.31
N GLY A 44 -4.75 8.78 4.23
CA GLY A 44 -5.07 8.91 5.66
C GLY A 44 -6.52 8.59 6.03
N MET A 45 -7.25 7.85 5.19
CA MET A 45 -8.67 7.52 5.32
C MET A 45 -8.87 6.14 5.96
N PHE A 46 -8.38 5.97 7.19
CA PHE A 46 -8.27 4.64 7.81
C PHE A 46 -9.60 4.03 8.27
N ASN A 47 -10.60 4.87 8.57
CA ASN A 47 -11.92 4.37 8.98
C ASN A 47 -12.61 3.62 7.83
N GLU A 48 -12.37 4.07 6.61
CA GLU A 48 -12.85 3.48 5.37
C GLU A 48 -12.12 2.19 5.03
N ILE A 49 -10.86 2.02 5.46
CA ILE A 49 -10.09 0.78 5.32
C ILE A 49 -10.67 -0.31 6.22
N VAL A 50 -11.01 0.03 7.46
CA VAL A 50 -11.50 -0.94 8.46
C VAL A 50 -13.02 -1.18 8.37
N SER A 51 -13.69 -0.65 7.35
CA SER A 51 -15.10 -0.90 7.10
C SER A 51 -15.38 -2.40 6.92
N SER A 52 -16.59 -2.84 7.26
CA SER A 52 -16.96 -4.26 7.24
C SER A 52 -17.01 -4.87 5.83
N ASP A 53 -17.02 -4.05 4.78
CA ASP A 53 -16.94 -4.45 3.37
C ASP A 53 -15.53 -4.32 2.77
N MET A 54 -14.54 -3.83 3.52
CA MET A 54 -13.13 -3.80 3.12
C MET A 54 -12.31 -4.83 3.90
N MET A 55 -12.52 -4.95 5.22
CA MET A 55 -11.68 -5.71 6.14
C MET A 55 -12.51 -6.59 7.09
N VAL A 56 -12.02 -7.81 7.36
CA VAL A 56 -12.64 -8.73 8.34
C VAL A 56 -12.54 -8.18 9.76
N ASP A 57 -13.30 -8.75 10.71
CA ASP A 57 -13.37 -8.23 12.08
C ASP A 57 -12.06 -8.43 12.88
N HIS A 58 -11.31 -9.50 12.57
CA HIS A 58 -10.05 -9.85 13.21
C HIS A 58 -8.92 -9.96 12.18
N PRO A 59 -8.44 -8.84 11.61
CA PRO A 59 -7.29 -8.85 10.71
C PRO A 59 -6.01 -9.18 11.48
N VAL A 60 -5.03 -9.79 10.80
CA VAL A 60 -3.70 -10.08 11.38
C VAL A 60 -2.61 -9.62 10.44
N TYR A 61 -1.79 -8.67 10.87
CA TYR A 61 -0.66 -8.18 10.10
C TYR A 61 0.63 -8.77 10.68
N ARG A 62 1.57 -9.10 9.79
CA ARG A 62 2.90 -9.63 10.14
C ARG A 62 3.93 -8.78 9.44
N VAL A 63 4.62 -7.94 10.19
CA VAL A 63 5.52 -6.93 9.62
C VAL A 63 6.94 -7.26 10.04
N THR A 64 7.84 -7.52 9.09
CA THR A 64 9.28 -7.68 9.35
C THR A 64 10.09 -6.48 8.84
N TRP A 65 9.43 -5.33 8.67
CA TRP A 65 10.07 -4.06 8.34
C TRP A 65 10.57 -3.36 9.62
N GLY A 66 11.73 -2.70 9.54
CA GLY A 66 12.40 -2.13 10.71
C GLY A 66 13.36 -3.12 11.40
N SER A 67 13.65 -2.87 12.68
CA SER A 67 14.59 -3.67 13.49
C SER A 67 13.93 -4.85 14.21
N GLU A 68 12.65 -4.74 14.55
CA GLU A 68 11.92 -5.76 15.30
C GLU A 68 10.64 -6.19 14.56
N PRO A 69 10.49 -7.47 14.22
CA PRO A 69 9.25 -7.99 13.66
C PRO A 69 8.08 -7.84 14.61
N ALA A 70 6.91 -7.49 14.07
CA ALA A 70 5.69 -7.30 14.84
C ALA A 70 4.51 -8.12 14.27
N VAL A 71 3.65 -8.58 15.17
CA VAL A 71 2.31 -9.08 14.82
C VAL A 71 1.28 -8.10 15.37
N ILE A 72 0.40 -7.62 14.50
CA ILE A 72 -0.64 -6.67 14.84
C ILE A 72 -1.98 -7.37 14.62
N GLU A 73 -2.84 -7.36 15.64
CA GLU A 73 -4.11 -8.09 15.61
C GLU A 73 -5.29 -7.15 15.84
N GLY A 74 -6.38 -7.39 15.12
CA GLY A 74 -7.61 -6.64 15.26
C GLY A 74 -7.57 -5.26 14.59
N LYS A 75 -8.76 -4.71 14.35
CA LYS A 75 -8.91 -3.40 13.69
C LYS A 75 -8.24 -2.27 14.45
N GLU A 76 -8.27 -2.29 15.78
CA GLU A 76 -7.63 -1.26 16.61
C GLU A 76 -6.10 -1.24 16.43
N GLY A 77 -5.46 -2.41 16.46
CA GLY A 77 -4.02 -2.52 16.22
C GLY A 77 -3.64 -2.02 14.83
N VAL A 78 -4.43 -2.39 13.83
CA VAL A 78 -4.23 -1.97 12.44
C VAL A 78 -4.39 -0.45 12.27
N LEU A 79 -5.40 0.17 12.90
CA LEU A 79 -5.55 1.64 12.90
C LEU A 79 -4.33 2.32 13.53
N ASN A 80 -3.85 1.83 14.68
CA ASN A 80 -2.68 2.40 15.32
C ASN A 80 -1.42 2.27 14.44
N PHE A 81 -1.24 1.13 13.76
CA PHE A 81 -0.17 0.93 12.79
C PHE A 81 -0.21 1.97 11.67
N TYR A 82 -1.37 2.19 11.04
CA TYR A 82 -1.52 3.20 9.99
C TYR A 82 -1.28 4.63 10.48
N HIS A 83 -1.78 4.99 11.67
CA HIS A 83 -1.52 6.31 12.26
C HIS A 83 -0.04 6.59 12.53
N ILE A 84 0.76 5.55 12.74
CA ILE A 84 2.22 5.67 12.88
C ILE A 84 2.86 5.78 11.49
N ALA A 85 2.51 4.88 10.57
CA ALA A 85 3.06 4.83 9.22
C ALA A 85 2.81 6.14 8.44
N SER A 86 1.63 6.74 8.60
CA SER A 86 1.22 7.95 7.87
C SER A 86 2.01 9.22 8.21
N LYS A 87 2.91 9.15 9.20
CA LYS A 87 3.86 10.23 9.52
C LYS A 87 5.10 10.19 8.64
N SER A 88 5.27 9.12 7.85
CA SER A 88 6.37 8.93 6.91
C SER A 88 5.89 9.16 5.48
N VAL A 89 6.82 9.53 4.61
CA VAL A 89 6.60 9.50 3.16
C VAL A 89 6.90 8.09 2.70
N LEU A 90 5.88 7.35 2.27
CA LEU A 90 5.97 5.94 1.86
C LEU A 90 5.29 5.74 0.51
N TRP A 91 5.86 4.90 -0.35
CA TRP A 91 5.24 4.45 -1.60
C TRP A 91 5.91 3.17 -2.12
N HIS A 92 5.32 2.56 -3.14
CA HIS A 92 5.89 1.39 -3.83
C HIS A 92 6.00 1.64 -5.34
N SER A 93 6.83 0.82 -5.98
CA SER A 93 6.94 0.72 -7.44
C SER A 93 7.51 -0.66 -7.84
N ASP A 94 7.68 -0.88 -9.15
CA ASP A 94 8.25 -2.12 -9.71
C ASP A 94 7.52 -3.40 -9.26
N ASP A 95 6.19 -3.32 -9.18
CA ASP A 95 5.32 -4.36 -8.65
C ASP A 95 5.21 -5.57 -9.59
N LEU A 96 5.25 -6.76 -9.00
CA LEU A 96 5.03 -8.04 -9.66
C LEU A 96 3.89 -8.77 -8.95
N LEU A 97 2.69 -8.62 -9.51
CA LEU A 97 1.45 -9.01 -8.86
C LEU A 97 0.92 -10.38 -9.32
N ALA A 98 0.40 -11.15 -8.37
CA ALA A 98 -0.42 -12.32 -8.61
C ALA A 98 -1.63 -12.34 -7.67
N VAL A 99 -2.81 -12.62 -8.22
CA VAL A 99 -4.06 -12.80 -7.46
C VAL A 99 -4.51 -14.25 -7.51
N ALA A 100 -5.04 -14.73 -6.40
CA ALA A 100 -5.61 -16.07 -6.24
C ALA A 100 -6.78 -16.03 -5.25
N ASP A 101 -7.47 -17.16 -5.09
CA ASP A 101 -8.63 -17.27 -4.18
C ASP A 101 -8.26 -16.97 -2.71
N TRP A 102 -6.98 -17.14 -2.34
CA TRP A 102 -6.49 -16.85 -1.00
C TRP A 102 -6.13 -15.38 -0.79
N GLY A 103 -5.96 -14.57 -1.85
CA GLY A 103 -5.52 -13.18 -1.76
C GLY A 103 -4.61 -12.71 -2.90
N ILE A 104 -3.77 -11.72 -2.61
CA ILE A 104 -2.80 -11.13 -3.55
C ILE A 104 -1.38 -11.22 -2.98
N ALA A 105 -0.42 -11.53 -3.86
CA ALA A 105 1.01 -11.39 -3.61
C ALA A 105 1.57 -10.32 -4.54
N ASP A 106 2.49 -9.53 -4.00
CA ASP A 106 3.22 -8.51 -4.71
C ASP A 106 4.70 -8.55 -4.33
N GLU A 107 5.57 -8.65 -5.31
CA GLU A 107 7.00 -8.39 -5.12
C GLU A 107 7.34 -7.02 -5.69
N LEU A 108 7.68 -6.08 -4.82
CA LEU A 108 7.78 -4.66 -5.14
C LEU A 108 9.07 -4.03 -4.63
N THR A 109 9.37 -2.83 -5.10
CA THR A 109 10.34 -1.92 -4.50
C THR A 109 9.58 -0.99 -3.56
N PHE A 110 9.85 -1.07 -2.25
CA PHE A 110 9.26 -0.17 -1.27
C PHE A 110 10.18 1.01 -1.02
N HIS A 111 9.61 2.19 -0.84
CA HIS A 111 10.33 3.44 -0.74
C HIS A 111 9.91 4.23 0.49
N GLN A 112 10.88 4.91 1.09
CA GLN A 112 10.67 5.84 2.19
C GLN A 112 11.57 7.07 2.04
N LEU A 113 11.05 8.27 2.35
CA LEU A 113 11.91 9.40 2.71
C LEU A 113 12.10 9.44 4.22
N ILE A 114 13.34 9.38 4.67
CA ILE A 114 13.72 9.27 6.08
C ILE A 114 14.89 10.20 6.40
N LYS A 115 14.91 10.77 7.60
CA LYS A 115 16.07 11.55 8.08
C LYS A 115 17.28 10.64 8.29
N GLY A 116 18.48 11.20 8.10
CA GLY A 116 19.73 10.50 8.37
C GLY A 116 19.78 9.90 9.78
N GLN A 117 19.28 10.63 10.79
CA GLN A 117 19.19 10.11 12.16
C GLN A 117 18.36 8.82 12.26
N GLY A 118 17.24 8.72 11.52
CA GLY A 118 16.43 7.51 11.51
C GLY A 118 17.15 6.32 10.88
N LEU A 119 18.03 6.56 9.89
CA LEU A 119 18.87 5.53 9.30
C LEU A 119 19.97 5.06 10.27
N LEU A 120 20.59 5.99 11.01
CA LEU A 120 21.55 5.67 12.06
C LEU A 120 20.90 4.80 13.16
N ASP A 121 19.68 5.14 13.57
CA ASP A 121 18.92 4.38 14.57
C ASP A 121 18.58 2.96 14.09
N LEU A 122 18.43 2.77 12.77
CA LEU A 122 18.25 1.47 12.11
C LEU A 122 19.58 0.71 11.88
N GLY A 123 20.72 1.30 12.25
CA GLY A 123 22.05 0.70 12.12
C GLY A 123 22.71 0.86 10.75
N PHE A 124 22.21 1.77 9.89
CA PHE A 124 22.87 2.13 8.63
C PHE A 124 23.88 3.25 8.84
N GLU A 125 24.87 3.34 7.96
CA GLU A 125 25.85 4.44 7.94
C GLU A 125 25.42 5.51 6.94
N VAL A 126 25.38 6.76 7.39
CA VAL A 126 25.12 7.96 6.57
C VAL A 126 25.96 9.13 7.07
N ASP A 127 26.26 10.08 6.18
CA ASP A 127 27.18 11.19 6.46
C ASP A 127 26.55 12.30 7.33
N ASP A 128 25.25 12.57 7.19
CA ASP A 128 24.59 13.71 7.84
C ASP A 128 23.24 13.30 8.48
N PRO A 129 23.09 13.38 9.81
CA PRO A 129 21.87 12.98 10.50
C PRO A 129 20.66 13.88 10.20
N ASP A 130 20.87 15.12 9.74
CA ASP A 130 19.81 16.11 9.56
C ASP A 130 19.24 16.14 8.14
N LYS A 131 19.94 15.54 7.17
CA LYS A 131 19.48 15.44 5.77
C LYS A 131 18.41 14.37 5.58
N ILE A 132 17.67 14.51 4.47
CA ILE A 132 16.69 13.52 4.01
C ILE A 132 17.36 12.57 3.03
N TYR A 133 17.09 11.29 3.22
CA TYR A 133 17.54 10.21 2.37
C TYR A 133 16.34 9.44 1.82
N HIS A 134 16.50 8.97 0.59
CA HIS A 134 15.63 7.99 -0.03
C HIS A 134 16.15 6.61 0.35
N TYR A 135 15.39 5.94 1.20
CA TYR A 135 15.56 4.53 1.53
C TYR A 135 14.69 3.69 0.61
N SER A 136 15.26 2.66 -0.01
CA SER A 136 14.48 1.71 -0.80
C SER A 136 15.01 0.29 -0.68
N SER A 137 14.10 -0.69 -0.72
CA SER A 137 14.41 -2.12 -0.64
C SER A 137 13.39 -2.95 -1.43
N ARG A 138 13.79 -4.14 -1.88
CA ARG A 138 12.85 -5.14 -2.42
C ARG A 138 12.08 -5.77 -1.27
N GLN A 139 10.78 -5.90 -1.45
CA GLN A 139 9.88 -6.49 -0.46
C GLN A 139 8.86 -7.43 -1.11
N VAL A 140 8.32 -8.35 -0.31
CA VAL A 140 7.16 -9.15 -0.65
C VAL A 140 6.01 -8.78 0.27
N PHE A 141 4.90 -8.39 -0.33
CA PHE A 141 3.65 -8.08 0.34
C PHE A 141 2.67 -9.20 0.03
N LEU A 142 2.21 -9.92 1.06
CA LEU A 142 1.20 -10.97 0.92
C LEU A 142 -0.05 -10.58 1.71
N TRP A 143 -1.15 -10.37 0.99
CA TRP A 143 -2.40 -9.88 1.55
C TRP A 143 -3.45 -10.99 1.44
N PRO A 144 -3.73 -11.73 2.52
CA PRO A 144 -4.80 -12.72 2.52
C PRO A 144 -6.19 -12.07 2.48
N TYR A 145 -7.12 -12.65 1.72
CA TYR A 145 -8.52 -12.23 1.62
C TYR A 145 -9.47 -13.37 2.00
N ASP A 146 -10.70 -13.02 2.39
CA ASP A 146 -11.78 -14.00 2.60
C ASP A 146 -12.57 -14.28 1.31
N GLU A 147 -13.51 -15.23 1.38
CA GLU A 147 -14.34 -15.65 0.25
C GLU A 147 -15.29 -14.56 -0.29
N LYS A 148 -15.37 -13.41 0.41
CA LYS A 148 -16.16 -12.25 0.01
C LYS A 148 -15.29 -11.12 -0.55
N GLY A 149 -13.97 -11.31 -0.61
CA GLY A 149 -13.02 -10.29 -1.05
C GLY A 149 -12.73 -9.23 0.00
N ARG A 150 -12.80 -9.57 1.30
CA ARG A 150 -12.39 -8.68 2.41
C ARG A 150 -11.00 -9.04 2.90
N LEU A 151 -10.19 -8.02 3.21
CA LEU A 151 -8.83 -8.16 3.69
C LEU A 151 -8.79 -8.85 5.06
N LYS A 152 -7.98 -9.88 5.18
CA LYS A 152 -7.74 -10.62 6.42
C LYS A 152 -6.46 -10.21 7.14
N GLY A 153 -5.60 -9.44 6.49
CA GLY A 153 -4.29 -9.11 7.03
C GLY A 153 -3.30 -8.72 5.94
N GLU A 154 -2.09 -8.45 6.35
CA GLU A 154 -0.97 -8.11 5.47
C GLU A 154 0.32 -8.68 6.04
N HIS A 155 1.12 -9.33 5.20
CA HIS A 155 2.43 -9.84 5.57
C HIS A 155 3.50 -9.11 4.77
N LEU A 156 4.39 -8.40 5.47
CA LEU A 156 5.47 -7.60 4.90
C LEU A 156 6.81 -8.26 5.17
N TYR A 157 7.49 -8.65 4.10
CA TYR A 157 8.82 -9.24 4.15
C TYR A 157 9.82 -8.36 3.40
N GLU A 158 10.81 -7.84 4.11
CA GLU A 158 11.85 -6.99 3.54
C GLU A 158 13.13 -7.78 3.26
N ASP A 159 13.68 -7.65 2.05
CA ASP A 159 15.03 -8.09 1.73
C ASP A 159 16.05 -6.98 2.03
N LYS A 160 16.60 -7.00 3.25
CA LYS A 160 17.60 -6.02 3.70
C LYS A 160 18.90 -6.03 2.86
N SER A 161 19.19 -7.09 2.11
CA SER A 161 20.38 -7.13 1.25
C SER A 161 20.27 -6.22 0.02
N THR A 162 19.05 -5.79 -0.31
CA THR A 162 18.75 -4.93 -1.47
C THR A 162 18.64 -3.46 -1.14
N VAL A 163 18.88 -3.09 0.12
CA VAL A 163 18.75 -1.71 0.61
C VAL A 163 19.64 -0.77 -0.20
N LYS A 164 19.04 0.32 -0.67
CA LYS A 164 19.70 1.47 -1.27
C LYS A 164 19.33 2.72 -0.50
N ILE A 165 20.34 3.51 -0.16
CA ILE A 165 20.21 4.78 0.55
C ILE A 165 20.87 5.85 -0.30
N VAL A 166 20.11 6.88 -0.67
CA VAL A 166 20.58 7.99 -1.51
C VAL A 166 20.17 9.30 -0.87
N GLU A 167 21.10 10.25 -0.72
CA GLU A 167 20.77 11.61 -0.28
C GLU A 167 19.81 12.28 -1.28
N VAL A 168 18.77 12.93 -0.79
CA VAL A 168 17.76 13.59 -1.63
C VAL A 168 18.04 15.08 -1.72
N ASP A 169 17.98 15.63 -2.94
CA ASP A 169 18.03 17.08 -3.13
C ASP A 169 16.86 17.74 -2.35
N PRO A 170 17.12 18.75 -1.50
CA PRO A 170 16.05 19.45 -0.78
C PRO A 170 14.90 19.95 -1.66
N ALA A 171 15.13 20.22 -2.94
CA ALA A 171 14.10 20.62 -3.90
C ALA A 171 13.15 19.47 -4.30
N ASP A 172 13.57 18.22 -4.15
CA ASP A 172 12.80 17.02 -4.49
C ASP A 172 12.09 16.39 -3.27
N VAL A 173 12.37 16.86 -2.05
CA VAL A 173 11.72 16.35 -0.83
C VAL A 173 10.22 16.66 -0.85
N ILE A 174 9.40 15.62 -0.70
CA ILE A 174 7.95 15.73 -0.52
C ILE A 174 7.56 15.45 0.94
N THR A 175 6.31 15.75 1.30
CA THR A 175 5.80 15.56 2.67
C THR A 175 4.70 14.50 2.72
N PRO A 176 4.41 13.91 3.89
CA PRO A 176 3.28 12.99 4.06
C PRO A 176 1.94 13.63 3.65
N GLU A 177 1.76 14.93 3.89
CA GLU A 177 0.57 15.66 3.45
C GLU A 177 0.44 15.66 1.93
N ARG A 178 1.55 15.88 1.22
CA ARG A 178 1.56 15.86 -0.25
C ARG A 178 1.28 14.46 -0.80
N VAL A 179 1.84 13.41 -0.19
CA VAL A 179 1.48 12.01 -0.52
C VAL A 179 -0.02 11.81 -0.36
N ALA A 180 -0.58 12.24 0.77
CA ALA A 180 -2.00 12.08 1.05
C ALA A 180 -2.90 12.85 0.08
N GLU A 181 -2.47 14.03 -0.39
CA GLU A 181 -3.16 14.76 -1.45
C GLU A 181 -3.20 13.97 -2.76
N ILE A 182 -2.06 13.43 -3.20
CA ILE A 182 -1.96 12.64 -4.43
C ILE A 182 -2.88 11.42 -4.36
N HIS A 183 -2.86 10.68 -3.25
CA HIS A 183 -3.75 9.52 -3.09
C HIS A 183 -5.24 9.91 -3.05
N ARG A 184 -5.60 11.07 -2.46
CA ARG A 184 -6.98 11.59 -2.53
C ARG A 184 -7.39 11.94 -3.95
N GLU A 185 -6.50 12.56 -4.74
CA GLU A 185 -6.76 12.86 -6.15
C GLU A 185 -6.96 11.57 -6.99
N CYS A 186 -6.11 10.57 -6.79
CA CYS A 186 -6.23 9.27 -7.47
C CYS A 186 -7.51 8.54 -7.06
N LEU A 187 -7.84 8.52 -5.76
CA LEU A 187 -9.07 7.90 -5.27
C LEU A 187 -10.31 8.57 -5.84
N ALA A 188 -10.36 9.91 -5.85
CA ALA A 188 -11.49 10.65 -6.40
C ALA A 188 -11.70 10.36 -7.89
N LYS A 189 -10.62 10.27 -8.69
CA LYS A 189 -10.69 9.87 -10.10
C LYS A 189 -11.21 8.44 -10.26
N LEU A 190 -10.66 7.50 -9.47
CA LEU A 190 -11.09 6.10 -9.48
C LEU A 190 -12.58 5.96 -9.15
N GLU A 191 -13.05 6.59 -8.08
CA GLU A 191 -14.42 6.45 -7.61
C GLU A 191 -15.45 7.20 -8.48
N ALA A 192 -15.04 8.22 -9.23
CA ALA A 192 -15.92 8.93 -10.17
C ALA A 192 -16.42 8.06 -11.33
N GLU A 193 -15.66 7.02 -11.70
CA GLU A 193 -15.96 6.14 -12.84
C GLU A 193 -16.57 4.80 -12.42
N LYS A 194 -16.67 4.55 -11.11
CA LYS A 194 -17.06 3.27 -10.53
C LYS A 194 -18.42 3.37 -9.83
N PRO A 195 -19.26 2.32 -9.83
CA PRO A 195 -20.44 2.33 -9.01
C PRO A 195 -20.08 2.30 -7.51
N PRO A 196 -21.01 2.68 -6.61
CA PRO A 196 -20.82 2.47 -5.19
C PRO A 196 -20.44 1.02 -4.86
N LYS A 197 -19.48 0.84 -3.95
CA LYS A 197 -19.01 -0.48 -3.51
C LYS A 197 -18.46 -1.39 -4.62
N TYR A 198 -17.87 -0.81 -5.67
CA TYR A 198 -17.26 -1.54 -6.80
C TYR A 198 -16.21 -2.60 -6.40
N TRP A 199 -15.62 -2.51 -5.21
CA TRP A 199 -14.67 -3.50 -4.69
C TRP A 199 -15.33 -4.76 -4.11
N THR A 200 -16.65 -4.76 -3.93
CA THR A 200 -17.34 -5.89 -3.29
C THR A 200 -17.69 -6.98 -4.30
N LEU A 201 -17.56 -8.24 -3.89
CA LEU A 201 -17.89 -9.39 -4.74
C LEU A 201 -19.34 -9.36 -5.25
N GLU A 202 -20.26 -8.85 -4.44
CA GLU A 202 -21.67 -8.70 -4.82
C GLU A 202 -21.83 -7.75 -6.02
N VAL A 203 -21.27 -6.54 -5.94
CA VAL A 203 -21.36 -5.55 -7.02
C VAL A 203 -20.62 -6.04 -8.27
N ILE A 204 -19.46 -6.67 -8.11
CA ILE A 204 -18.72 -7.24 -9.26
C ILE A 204 -19.55 -8.30 -9.98
N LYS A 205 -20.20 -9.21 -9.26
CA LYS A 205 -21.07 -10.23 -9.88
C LYS A 205 -22.24 -9.60 -10.63
N GLN A 206 -22.92 -8.61 -10.03
CA GLN A 206 -24.01 -7.88 -10.68
C GLN A 206 -23.56 -7.20 -11.99
N GLN A 207 -22.36 -6.61 -12.00
CA GLN A 207 -21.80 -5.98 -13.21
C GLN A 207 -21.44 -6.99 -14.30
N LEU A 208 -21.04 -8.21 -13.94
CA LEU A 208 -20.70 -9.26 -14.89
C LEU A 208 -21.94 -9.97 -15.44
N GLU A 209 -22.99 -10.12 -14.63
CA GLU A 209 -24.28 -10.69 -15.06
C GLU A 209 -25.07 -9.73 -15.97
N GLY A 210 -24.83 -8.42 -15.85
CA GLY A 210 -25.46 -7.38 -16.68
C GLY A 210 -24.73 -7.07 -17.99
N LYS A 211 -23.61 -7.74 -18.29
CA LYS A 211 -22.85 -7.62 -19.55
C LYS A 211 -23.19 -8.77 -20.50
#